data_AF-F5YPE0-F1
#
_entry.id   AF-F5YPE0-F1
#
_cell.length_a   1.000
_cell.length_b   1.000
_cell.length_c   1.000
_cell.angle_alpha   90.00
_cell.angle_beta   90.00
_cell.angle_gamma   90.00
#
_symmetry.space_group_name_H-M   'P 1'
#
loop_
_entity.id
_entity.type
_entity.pdbx_description
1 polymer ?
#
loop_
_entity_poly.entity_id
_entity_poly.type
_entity_poly.pdbx_seq_one_letter_code
_entity_poly.pdbx_strand_id
1 'polypeptide(L)'
;MLKGNISDNFTEAVAIVDSKMKTVAQAIINCGGIIGHIKSIITSENEKCMISITDMEIGSQKRFMDEKTARFEMVVIVFCIGEDKLCEIIHSVED
;
A
#
# COMPACT_ATOMS: atom_id res chain seq x y z
N MET A 1 11.19 -1.38 1.22
CA MET A 1 10.11 -1.17 2.22
C MET A 1 9.77 0.30 2.19
N LEU A 2 8.51 0.66 1.93
CA LEU A 2 8.11 2.07 1.83
C LEU A 2 7.51 2.54 3.17
N LYS A 3 7.85 3.77 3.59
CA LYS A 3 7.26 4.44 4.76
C LYS A 3 7.03 5.91 4.46
N GLY A 4 5.93 6.47 4.96
CA GLY A 4 5.63 7.89 4.79
C GLY A 4 4.64 8.40 5.84
N ASN A 5 4.48 9.73 5.88
CA ASN A 5 3.46 10.42 6.66
C ASN A 5 2.52 11.12 5.67
N ILE A 6 1.22 11.09 5.94
CA ILE A 6 0.20 11.82 5.17
C ILE A 6 -0.40 12.89 6.09
N SER A 7 -0.54 14.11 5.58
CA SER A 7 -1.01 15.28 6.36
C SER A 7 -2.54 15.41 6.39
N ASP A 8 -3.23 14.67 5.53
CA ASP A 8 -4.70 14.59 5.46
C ASP A 8 -5.29 13.82 6.64
N ASN A 9 -6.63 13.88 6.79
CA ASN A 9 -7.29 13.13 7.88
C ASN A 9 -7.17 11.62 7.67
N PHE A 10 -7.40 10.81 8.72
CA PHE A 10 -7.17 9.37 8.64
C PHE A 10 -7.97 8.67 7.54
N THR A 11 -9.21 9.08 7.27
CA THR A 11 -10.04 8.49 6.21
C THR A 11 -9.46 8.83 4.82
N GLU A 12 -9.00 10.06 4.62
CA GLU A 12 -8.30 10.49 3.40
C GLU A 12 -6.97 9.75 3.24
N ALA A 13 -6.15 9.65 4.29
CA ALA A 13 -4.90 8.90 4.28
C ALA A 13 -5.10 7.41 3.94
N VAL A 14 -6.16 6.78 4.49
CA VAL A 14 -6.55 5.41 4.12
C VAL A 14 -6.94 5.31 2.64
N ALA A 15 -7.65 6.30 2.09
CA ALA A 15 -8.02 6.33 0.67
C ALA A 15 -6.82 6.54 -0.25
N ILE A 16 -5.89 7.44 0.12
CA ILE A 16 -4.65 7.72 -0.61
C ILE A 16 -3.76 6.47 -0.66
N VAL A 17 -3.52 5.81 0.47
CA VAL A 17 -2.69 4.60 0.52
C VAL A 17 -3.36 3.44 -0.22
N ASP A 18 -4.68 3.27 -0.10
CA ASP A 18 -5.44 2.26 -0.88
C ASP A 18 -5.28 2.47 -2.39
N SER A 19 -5.41 3.71 -2.86
CA SER A 19 -5.21 4.08 -4.27
C SER A 19 -3.77 3.79 -4.72
N LYS A 20 -2.77 4.26 -3.96
CA LYS A 20 -1.34 4.03 -4.26
C LYS A 20 -0.98 2.55 -4.30
N MET A 21 -1.49 1.74 -3.37
CA MET A 21 -1.31 0.28 -3.37
C MET A 21 -1.92 -0.40 -4.60
N LYS A 22 -3.09 0.06 -5.07
CA LYS A 22 -3.73 -0.45 -6.30
C LYS A 22 -2.93 -0.07 -7.55
N THR A 23 -2.35 1.13 -7.60
CA THR A 23 -1.42 1.52 -8.68
C THR A 23 -0.18 0.62 -8.72
N VAL A 24 0.44 0.35 -7.57
CA VAL A 24 1.56 -0.60 -7.45
C VAL A 24 1.16 -2.00 -7.92
N ALA A 25 0.01 -2.52 -7.47
CA ALA A 25 -0.51 -3.82 -7.89
C ALA A 25 -0.68 -3.91 -9.41
N GLN A 26 -1.33 -2.92 -10.02
CA GLN A 26 -1.55 -2.89 -11.47
C GLN A 26 -0.24 -2.79 -12.26
N ALA A 27 0.73 -2.03 -11.78
CA ALA A 27 2.04 -1.90 -12.42
C ALA A 27 2.84 -3.22 -12.39
N ILE A 28 2.79 -3.97 -11.28
CA ILE A 28 3.40 -5.31 -11.15
C ILE A 28 2.77 -6.28 -12.16
N ILE A 29 1.44 -6.32 -12.24
CA ILE A 29 0.71 -7.18 -13.19
C ILE A 29 1.06 -6.81 -14.63
N ASN A 30 1.11 -5.52 -14.96
CA ASN A 30 1.43 -5.02 -16.30
C ASN A 30 2.84 -5.37 -16.77
N CYS A 31 3.80 -5.63 -15.87
CA CYS A 31 5.13 -6.12 -16.23
C CYS A 31 5.29 -7.65 -16.07
N GLY A 32 4.19 -8.41 -15.91
CA GLY A 32 4.21 -9.87 -15.80
C GLY A 32 4.64 -10.42 -14.43
N GLY A 33 4.70 -9.56 -13.39
CA GLY A 33 4.94 -9.98 -12.02
C GLY A 33 3.70 -10.59 -11.38
N ILE A 34 3.91 -11.49 -10.42
CA ILE A 34 2.85 -12.19 -9.66
C ILE A 34 2.81 -11.65 -8.23
N ILE A 35 1.63 -11.35 -7.70
CA ILE A 35 1.48 -10.72 -6.39
C ILE A 35 1.33 -11.80 -5.30
N GLY A 36 2.39 -11.99 -4.51
CA GLY A 36 2.30 -12.79 -3.29
C GLY A 36 1.49 -12.08 -2.21
N HIS A 37 1.86 -10.84 -1.90
CA HIS A 37 1.02 -9.88 -1.17
C HIS A 37 1.56 -8.44 -1.27
N ILE A 38 0.66 -7.46 -1.20
CA ILE A 38 0.98 -6.06 -0.91
C ILE A 38 0.23 -5.69 0.36
N LYS A 39 0.92 -5.24 1.39
CA LYS A 39 0.35 -4.93 2.70
C LYS A 39 0.81 -3.58 3.18
N SER A 40 -0.11 -2.72 3.61
CA SER A 40 0.20 -1.47 4.31
C SER A 40 -0.47 -1.43 5.68
N ILE A 41 0.22 -0.89 6.68
CA ILE A 41 -0.30 -0.61 8.02
C ILE A 41 -0.28 0.89 8.25
N ILE A 42 -1.43 1.50 8.50
CA ILE A 42 -1.63 2.94 8.73
C ILE A 42 -2.00 3.17 10.21
N THR A 43 -1.29 4.07 10.91
CA THR A 43 -1.33 4.32 12.39
C THR A 43 -0.97 5.76 12.73
N SER A 44 -1.33 6.33 13.91
CA SER A 44 -1.55 7.78 14.01
C SER A 44 -1.88 8.46 15.41
N GLU A 45 -2.29 7.72 16.45
CA GLU A 45 -2.72 8.02 17.85
C GLU A 45 -3.56 6.82 18.40
N ASN A 46 -4.82 6.65 17.93
CA ASN A 46 -5.83 5.63 18.34
C ASN A 46 -6.65 4.74 17.26
N GLU A 47 -6.82 5.06 15.94
CA GLU A 47 -7.21 4.35 14.63
C GLU A 47 -6.12 3.51 13.86
N LYS A 48 -6.12 2.19 13.97
CA LYS A 48 -5.23 1.37 13.12
C LYS A 48 -5.97 0.82 11.90
N CYS A 49 -5.47 1.11 10.69
CA CYS A 49 -5.90 0.46 9.46
C CYS A 49 -4.82 -0.46 8.91
N MET A 50 -5.24 -1.59 8.37
CA MET A 50 -4.39 -2.53 7.63
C MET A 50 -5.05 -2.74 6.29
N ILE A 51 -4.34 -2.39 5.23
CA ILE A 51 -4.74 -2.63 3.84
C ILE A 51 -3.94 -3.83 3.36
N SER A 52 -4.57 -4.76 2.64
CA SER A 52 -3.90 -5.91 2.06
C SER A 52 -4.51 -6.25 0.71
N ILE A 53 -3.65 -6.55 -0.27
CA ILE A 53 -3.98 -7.04 -1.61
C ILE A 53 -3.25 -8.38 -1.79
N THR A 54 -3.99 -9.39 -2.24
CA THR A 54 -3.53 -10.76 -2.53
C THR A 54 -4.17 -11.22 -3.83
N ASP A 55 -3.58 -12.19 -4.51
CA ASP A 55 -3.98 -12.49 -5.89
C ASP A 55 -5.41 -13.04 -6.06
N MET A 56 -6.04 -12.62 -7.17
CA MET A 56 -7.37 -12.92 -7.74
C MET A 56 -8.54 -11.92 -7.54
N GLU A 57 -8.50 -10.97 -6.60
CA GLU A 57 -9.43 -9.83 -6.61
C GLU A 57 -8.70 -8.52 -6.24
N ILE A 58 -9.01 -7.41 -6.93
CA ILE A 58 -8.50 -6.07 -6.59
C ILE A 58 -9.29 -5.49 -5.38
N GLY A 59 -9.45 -6.32 -4.35
CA GLY A 59 -10.21 -6.06 -3.13
C GLY A 59 -9.28 -5.78 -1.96
N SER A 60 -9.43 -4.58 -1.38
CA SER A 60 -8.73 -4.18 -0.15
C SER A 60 -9.58 -4.50 1.08
N GLN A 61 -9.12 -5.37 1.98
CA GLN A 61 -9.73 -5.44 3.32
C GLN A 61 -9.29 -4.22 4.16
N LYS A 62 -10.19 -3.69 5.01
CA LYS A 62 -9.97 -2.50 5.85
C LYS A 62 -10.50 -2.74 7.28
N ARG A 63 -9.82 -2.18 8.27
CA ARG A 63 -10.19 -2.19 9.71
C ARG A 63 -9.89 -0.80 10.30
N PHE A 64 -10.60 -0.36 11.34
CA PHE A 64 -10.54 1.00 11.90
C PHE A 64 -10.52 0.98 13.46
N MET A 65 -10.13 2.10 14.11
CA MET A 65 -10.30 2.43 15.56
C MET A 65 -10.53 3.98 15.74
N ASP A 66 -9.71 4.79 16.46
CA ASP A 66 -9.98 6.23 16.80
C ASP A 66 -8.81 7.33 16.76
N GLU A 67 -7.91 7.56 15.75
CA GLU A 67 -6.57 8.26 15.89
C GLU A 67 -6.54 9.78 15.41
N LYS A 68 -5.35 10.37 15.10
CA LYS A 68 -5.10 11.74 14.60
C LYS A 68 -3.96 12.04 13.55
N THR A 69 -2.80 11.34 13.47
CA THR A 69 -1.65 11.63 12.53
C THR A 69 -1.10 10.45 11.65
N ALA A 70 -1.63 10.20 10.44
CA ALA A 70 -1.39 8.96 9.64
C ALA A 70 0.06 8.69 9.14
N ARG A 71 0.76 7.74 9.79
CA ARG A 71 1.99 7.04 9.36
C ARG A 71 1.64 5.73 8.67
N PHE A 72 2.36 5.35 7.61
CA PHE A 72 2.21 4.02 7.02
C PHE A 72 3.51 3.23 6.82
N GLU A 73 3.41 1.89 6.86
CA GLU A 73 4.47 0.95 6.50
C GLU A 73 3.97 -0.04 5.44
N MET A 74 4.59 -0.05 4.25
CA MET A 74 4.23 -0.97 3.15
C MET A 74 5.29 -2.06 2.89
N VAL A 75 4.83 -3.31 2.86
CA VAL A 75 5.58 -4.51 2.47
C VAL A 75 4.98 -5.07 1.18
N VAL A 76 5.85 -5.38 0.22
CA VAL A 76 5.50 -5.92 -1.09
C VAL A 76 6.31 -7.20 -1.28
N ILE A 77 5.62 -8.34 -1.46
CA ILE A 77 6.22 -9.61 -1.84
C ILE A 77 5.61 -10.05 -3.16
N VAL A 78 6.48 -10.22 -4.15
CA VAL A 78 6.16 -10.43 -5.55
C VAL A 78 7.12 -11.45 -6.15
N PHE A 79 6.67 -12.16 -7.17
CA PHE A 79 7.48 -13.11 -7.93
C PHE A 79 7.56 -12.66 -9.39
N CYS A 80 8.57 -13.17 -10.12
CA CYS A 80 8.75 -12.91 -11.56
C CYS A 80 8.95 -11.43 -11.95
N ILE A 81 9.51 -10.61 -11.06
CA ILE A 81 9.91 -9.22 -11.33
C ILE A 81 11.31 -8.95 -10.77
N GLY A 82 12.12 -8.17 -11.49
CA GLY A 82 13.47 -7.77 -11.05
C GLY A 82 13.43 -6.66 -9.99
N GLU A 83 14.44 -6.64 -9.11
CA GLU A 83 14.51 -5.72 -7.97
C GLU A 83 14.47 -4.24 -8.38
N ASP A 84 15.27 -3.83 -9.37
CA ASP A 84 15.28 -2.46 -9.89
C ASP A 84 13.88 -2.03 -10.37
N LYS A 85 13.19 -2.91 -11.12
CA LYS A 85 11.86 -2.62 -11.66
C LYS A 85 10.79 -2.56 -10.55
N LEU A 86 10.92 -3.39 -9.52
CA LEU A 86 10.07 -3.31 -8.34
C LEU A 86 10.28 -2.00 -7.58
N CYS A 87 11.53 -1.55 -7.46
CA CYS A 87 11.86 -0.28 -6.82
C CYS A 87 11.32 0.93 -7.61
N GLU A 88 11.46 0.94 -8.94
CA GLU A 88 10.83 1.97 -9.79
C GLU A 88 9.32 2.08 -9.56
N ILE A 89 8.61 0.94 -9.50
CA ILE A 89 7.15 0.90 -9.28
C ILE A 89 6.76 1.37 -7.87
N ILE A 90 7.56 1.06 -6.85
CA ILE A 90 7.29 1.48 -5.47
C ILE A 90 7.56 2.99 -5.30
N HIS A 91 8.63 3.51 -5.90
CA HIS A 91 8.96 4.94 -5.82
C HIS A 91 8.03 5.81 -6.68
N SER A 92 7.39 5.28 -7.72
CA SER A 92 6.41 6.02 -8.54
C SER A 92 5.09 6.36 -7.83
N VAL A 93 4.97 6.07 -6.53
CA VAL A 93 3.82 6.46 -5.69
C VAL A 93 4.24 7.21 -4.42
N GLU A 94 5.46 7.77 -4.35
CA GLU A 94 6.00 8.40 -3.14
C GLU A 94 5.53 9.85 -2.86
N ASP A 95 4.82 10.50 -3.78
CA ASP A 95 4.36 11.91 -3.69
C ASP A 95 3.64 12.29 -2.38
#